data_AF-A0A395HU18-F1
#
_entry.id   AF-A0A395HU18-F1
#
_cell.length_a   1.000
_cell.length_b   1.000
_cell.length_c   1.000
_cell.angle_alpha   90.00
_cell.angle_beta   90.00
_cell.angle_gamma   90.00
#
_symmetry.space_group_name_H-M   'P 1'
#
loop_
_entity.id
_entity.type
_entity.pdbx_description
1 polymer ?
#
loop_
_entity_poly.entity_id
_entity_poly.type
_entity_poly.pdbx_seq_one_letter_code
_entity_poly.pdbx_strand_id
1 'polypeptide(L)'
;TITSPTSPSIIADFHFGSAYTWIGSAYLLANTTRSPVWGKLSDIWGRKPILLRAIAVFFLGSLLCAAATTMPMFLSGRAIQGSGSGGVVILVDICITDMFGIRRRGMYLGLTSVVWALASGIGPVSGGVFTQ
;
A
#
# COMPACT_ATOMS: atom_id res chain seq x y z
N THR A 1 1.32 -0.01 7.63
CA THR A 1 1.61 -0.19 9.07
C THR A 1 2.77 0.67 9.57
N ILE A 2 3.17 1.74 8.85
CA ILE A 2 4.24 2.67 9.29
C ILE A 2 3.67 3.87 10.07
N THR A 3 2.35 4.14 9.96
CA THR A 3 1.69 5.26 10.66
C THR A 3 1.28 4.94 12.09
N SER A 4 1.27 3.67 12.49
CA SER A 4 0.86 3.23 13.82
C SER A 4 1.77 3.77 14.95
N PRO A 5 3.12 3.79 14.82
CA PRO A 5 3.99 4.37 15.85
C PRO A 5 4.11 5.90 15.80
N THR A 6 3.84 6.56 14.66
CA THR A 6 4.01 8.02 14.47
C THR A 6 2.84 8.86 15.02
N SER A 7 1.88 8.20 15.67
CA SER A 7 0.60 8.79 16.06
C SER A 7 0.72 10.05 16.95
N PRO A 8 1.57 10.13 17.99
CA PRO A 8 1.52 11.28 18.91
C PRO A 8 2.08 12.59 18.32
N SER A 9 3.14 12.51 17.51
CA SER A 9 3.85 13.68 16.99
C SER A 9 3.12 14.35 15.82
N ILE A 10 2.49 13.58 14.93
CA ILE A 10 1.63 14.15 13.87
C ILE A 10 0.36 14.79 14.46
N ILE A 11 -0.15 14.27 15.59
CA ILE A 11 -1.30 14.84 16.32
C ILE A 11 -0.92 16.16 17.01
N ALA A 12 0.30 16.27 17.54
CA ALA A 12 0.80 17.46 18.22
C ALA A 12 1.09 18.62 17.25
N ASP A 13 1.63 18.34 16.05
CA ASP A 13 2.05 19.39 15.12
C ASP A 13 0.93 19.99 14.26
N PHE A 14 -0.20 19.28 14.07
CA PHE A 14 -1.18 19.67 13.06
C PHE A 14 -2.62 19.90 13.54
N HIS A 15 -2.95 19.77 14.83
CA HIS A 15 -4.33 19.99 15.33
C HIS A 15 -5.43 19.19 14.57
N PHE A 16 -5.10 18.00 14.07
CA PHE A 16 -6.05 17.18 13.31
C PHE A 16 -6.93 16.33 14.24
N GLY A 17 -8.02 16.90 14.76
CA GLY A 17 -8.98 16.19 15.61
C GLY A 17 -9.65 14.98 14.92
N SER A 18 -10.72 15.20 14.15
CA SER A 18 -11.57 14.12 13.61
C SER A 18 -11.13 13.55 12.25
N ALA A 19 -10.23 14.23 11.53
CA ALA A 19 -9.80 13.84 10.19
C ALA A 19 -8.74 12.71 10.18
N TYR A 20 -8.15 12.37 11.33
CA TYR A 20 -7.15 11.30 11.45
C TYR A 20 -7.72 9.90 11.10
N THR A 21 -8.98 9.63 11.46
CA THR A 21 -9.66 8.36 11.14
C THR A 21 -9.81 8.13 9.63
N TRP A 22 -9.87 9.22 8.86
CA TRP A 22 -9.97 9.17 7.41
C TRP A 22 -8.66 8.80 6.71
N ILE A 23 -7.50 8.97 7.35
CA ILE A 23 -6.20 8.63 6.76
C ILE A 23 -6.13 7.13 6.44
N GLY A 24 -6.47 6.28 7.41
CA GLY A 24 -6.53 4.83 7.22
C GLY A 24 -7.68 4.43 6.29
N SER A 25 -8.84 5.06 6.47
CA SER A 25 -10.06 4.74 5.71
C SER A 25 -9.93 5.05 4.23
N ALA A 26 -9.37 6.21 3.85
CA ALA A 26 -9.18 6.60 2.46
C ALA A 26 -8.21 5.66 1.71
N TYR A 27 -7.15 5.22 2.40
CA TYR A 27 -6.24 4.22 1.86
C TYR A 27 -6.97 2.88 1.61
N LEU A 28 -7.72 2.38 2.61
CA LEU A 28 -8.44 1.12 2.50
C LEU A 28 -9.57 1.16 1.46
N LEU A 29 -10.30 2.26 1.38
CA LEU A 29 -11.34 2.50 0.37
C LEU A 29 -10.73 2.46 -1.03
N ALA A 30 -9.70 3.27 -1.28
CA ALA A 30 -9.05 3.33 -2.59
C ALA A 30 -8.43 1.97 -2.98
N ASN A 31 -7.83 1.28 -2.01
CA ASN A 31 -7.29 -0.06 -2.19
C ASN A 31 -8.39 -1.05 -2.61
N THR A 32 -9.50 -1.09 -1.88
CA THR A 32 -10.60 -2.03 -2.14
C THR A 32 -11.27 -1.78 -3.49
N THR A 33 -11.51 -0.51 -3.85
CA THR A 33 -12.18 -0.16 -5.12
C THR A 33 -11.30 -0.42 -6.35
N ARG A 34 -10.00 -0.13 -6.30
CA ARG A 34 -9.10 -0.29 -7.48
C ARG A 34 -8.50 -1.68 -7.62
N SER A 35 -8.50 -2.47 -6.55
CA SER A 35 -8.02 -3.86 -6.53
C SER A 35 -8.49 -4.72 -7.73
N PRO A 36 -9.80 -4.88 -7.99
CA PRO A 36 -10.27 -5.72 -9.11
C PRO A 36 -10.00 -5.11 -10.49
N VAL A 37 -9.90 -3.78 -10.57
CA VAL A 37 -9.64 -3.06 -11.82
C VAL A 37 -8.25 -3.39 -12.37
N TRP A 38 -7.24 -3.45 -11.49
CA TRP A 38 -5.87 -3.81 -11.87
C TRP A 38 -5.75 -5.24 -12.40
N GLY A 39 -6.50 -6.19 -11.83
CA GLY A 39 -6.55 -7.57 -12.31
C GLY A 39 -7.02 -7.63 -13.76
N LYS A 40 -8.18 -7.04 -14.06
CA LYS A 40 -8.74 -6.99 -15.42
C LYS A 40 -7.84 -6.27 -16.41
N LEU A 41 -7.22 -5.15 -16.00
CA LEU A 41 -6.26 -4.45 -16.87
C LEU A 41 -5.04 -5.32 -17.19
N SER A 42 -4.57 -6.12 -16.24
CA SER A 42 -3.41 -6.99 -16.44
C SER A 42 -3.66 -8.18 -17.36
N ASP A 43 -4.91 -8.65 -17.45
CA ASP A 43 -5.30 -9.69 -18.40
C ASP A 43 -5.27 -9.16 -19.84
N ILE A 44 -5.60 -7.88 -20.06
CA ILE A 44 -5.70 -7.28 -21.40
C ILE A 44 -4.34 -6.84 -21.95
N TRP A 45 -3.52 -6.12 -21.17
CA TRP A 45 -2.25 -5.56 -21.66
C TRP A 45 -1.00 -6.30 -21.15
N GLY A 46 -1.18 -7.40 -20.43
CA GLY A 46 -0.11 -8.23 -19.89
C GLY A 46 0.35 -7.84 -18.47
N ARG A 47 0.87 -8.82 -17.75
CA ARG A 47 1.22 -8.73 -16.32
C ARG A 47 2.31 -7.70 -16.02
N LYS A 48 3.44 -7.76 -16.74
CA LYS A 48 4.64 -6.94 -16.48
C LYS A 48 4.42 -5.41 -16.59
N PRO A 49 3.83 -4.86 -17.68
CA PRO A 49 3.64 -3.42 -17.79
C PRO A 49 2.62 -2.88 -16.79
N ILE A 50 1.56 -3.63 -16.47
CA ILE A 50 0.59 -3.22 -15.45
C ILE A 50 1.24 -3.20 -14.05
N LEU A 51 2.08 -4.19 -13.71
CA LEU A 51 2.78 -4.23 -12.44
C LEU A 51 3.72 -3.03 -12.26
N LEU A 52 4.47 -2.66 -13.31
CA LEU A 52 5.32 -1.45 -13.28
C LEU A 52 4.50 -0.17 -13.13
N ARG A 53 3.33 -0.07 -13.78
CA ARG A 53 2.42 1.08 -13.62
C ARG A 53 1.84 1.17 -12.21
N ALA A 54 1.45 0.05 -11.61
CA ALA A 54 0.94 0.02 -10.23
C ALA A 54 2.02 0.48 -9.23
N ILE A 55 3.27 0.03 -9.42
CA ILE A 55 4.42 0.48 -8.62
C ILE A 55 4.67 1.99 -8.80
N ALA A 56 4.61 2.49 -10.04
CA ALA A 56 4.78 3.92 -10.31
C ALA A 56 3.70 4.77 -9.61
N VAL A 57 2.43 4.33 -9.63
CA VAL A 57 1.33 5.00 -8.91
C VAL A 57 1.57 4.98 -7.40
N PHE A 58 2.01 3.86 -6.85
CA PHE A 58 2.35 3.73 -5.43
C PHE A 58 3.51 4.67 -5.05
N PHE A 59 4.53 4.76 -5.90
CA PHE A 59 5.67 5.66 -5.69
C PHE A 59 5.25 7.13 -5.71
N LEU A 60 4.44 7.53 -6.70
CA LEU A 60 3.90 8.90 -6.79
C LEU A 60 3.03 9.26 -5.57
N GLY A 61 2.17 8.33 -5.12
CA GLY A 61 1.38 8.53 -3.91
C GLY A 61 2.24 8.69 -2.65
N SER A 62 3.36 7.95 -2.58
CA SER A 62 4.32 8.06 -1.48
C SER A 62 5.08 9.39 -1.51
N LEU A 63 5.48 9.86 -2.69
CA LEU A 63 6.11 11.15 -2.89
C LEU A 63 5.17 12.31 -2.48
N LEU A 64 3.90 12.21 -2.86
CA LEU A 64 2.85 13.16 -2.46
C LEU A 64 2.65 13.17 -0.95
N CYS A 65 2.63 12.01 -0.30
CA CYS A 65 2.55 11.94 1.16
C CYS A 65 3.79 12.56 1.84
N ALA A 66 4.98 12.41 1.25
CA ALA A 66 6.23 12.95 1.80
C ALA A 66 6.33 14.47 1.65
N ALA A 67 5.82 15.03 0.55
CA ALA A 67 5.79 16.47 0.30
C ALA A 67 4.53 17.16 0.86
N ALA A 68 3.66 16.44 1.55
CA ALA A 68 2.38 16.97 2.01
C ALA A 68 2.58 17.98 3.15
N THR A 69 2.14 19.22 2.92
CA THR A 69 2.14 20.29 3.93
C THR A 69 0.75 20.51 4.54
N THR A 70 -0.28 19.87 3.99
CA THR A 70 -1.68 20.03 4.41
C THR A 70 -2.43 18.69 4.46
N MET A 71 -3.43 18.58 5.33
CA MET A 71 -4.28 17.37 5.49
C MET A 71 -4.92 16.86 4.19
N PRO A 72 -5.59 17.69 3.37
CA PRO A 72 -6.20 17.21 2.13
C PRO A 72 -5.16 16.72 1.12
N MET A 73 -3.97 17.31 1.10
CA MET A 73 -2.86 16.84 0.27
C MET A 73 -2.34 15.47 0.74
N PHE A 74 -2.22 15.28 2.06
CA PHE A 74 -1.84 13.98 2.61
C PHE A 74 -2.90 12.90 2.35
N LEU A 75 -4.19 13.25 2.52
CA LEU A 75 -5.30 12.32 2.31
C LEU A 75 -5.45 11.91 0.85
N SER A 76 -5.29 12.86 -0.09
CA SER A 76 -5.25 12.55 -1.53
C SER A 76 -4.04 11.70 -1.90
N GLY A 77 -2.86 11.97 -1.32
CA GLY A 77 -1.69 11.10 -1.42
C GLY A 77 -1.97 9.68 -0.95
N ARG A 78 -2.67 9.49 0.18
CA ARG A 78 -3.08 8.18 0.71
C ARG A 78 -4.08 7.45 -0.19
N ALA A 79 -5.03 8.16 -0.77
CA ALA A 79 -5.95 7.58 -1.74
C ALA A 79 -5.21 7.08 -2.99
N ILE A 80 -4.27 7.88 -3.52
CA ILE A 80 -3.44 7.49 -4.67
C ILE A 80 -2.56 6.29 -4.32
N GLN A 81 -1.89 6.34 -3.16
CA GLN A 81 -1.02 5.26 -2.68
C GLN A 81 -1.80 3.95 -2.48
N GLY A 82 -2.98 4.00 -1.83
CA GLY A 82 -3.85 2.84 -1.64
C GLY A 82 -4.33 2.24 -2.96
N SER A 83 -4.60 3.10 -3.94
CA SER A 83 -4.99 2.65 -5.27
C SER A 83 -3.87 1.89 -6.00
N GLY A 84 -2.59 2.23 -5.75
CA GLY A 84 -1.43 1.53 -6.29
C GLY A 84 -1.11 0.24 -5.52
N SER A 85 -1.23 0.26 -4.19
CA SER A 85 -0.89 -0.89 -3.34
C SER A 85 -1.75 -2.12 -3.63
N GLY A 86 -3.05 -1.93 -3.87
CA GLY A 86 -3.97 -3.02 -4.21
C GLY A 86 -3.61 -3.70 -5.52
N GLY A 87 -3.20 -2.89 -6.51
CA GLY A 87 -2.68 -3.40 -7.76
C GLY A 87 -1.43 -4.25 -7.55
N VAL A 88 -0.44 -3.74 -6.81
CA VAL A 88 0.82 -4.48 -6.59
C VAL A 88 0.58 -5.84 -5.92
N VAL A 89 -0.20 -5.90 -4.84
CA VAL A 89 -0.47 -7.16 -4.12
C VAL A 89 -1.16 -8.17 -5.03
N ILE A 90 -2.25 -7.75 -5.68
CA ILE A 90 -3.03 -8.65 -6.55
C ILE A 90 -2.22 -9.12 -7.75
N LEU A 91 -1.46 -8.23 -8.40
CA LEU A 91 -0.67 -8.61 -9.57
C LEU A 91 0.47 -9.56 -9.21
N VAL A 92 1.09 -9.40 -8.04
CA VAL A 92 2.10 -10.33 -7.54
C VAL A 92 1.48 -11.71 -7.33
N ASP A 93 0.33 -11.79 -6.67
CA ASP A 93 -0.38 -13.07 -6.47
C ASP A 93 -0.76 -13.70 -7.80
N ILE A 94 -1.29 -12.91 -8.75
CA ILE A 94 -1.65 -13.44 -10.06
C ILE A 94 -0.39 -13.93 -10.81
N CYS A 95 0.72 -13.19 -10.79
CA CYS A 95 1.98 -13.64 -11.40
C CYS A 95 2.48 -14.96 -10.80
N ILE A 96 2.39 -15.12 -9.47
CA ILE A 96 2.74 -16.37 -8.79
C ILE A 96 1.83 -17.50 -9.26
N THR A 97 0.52 -17.26 -9.39
CA THR A 97 -0.41 -18.28 -9.87
C THR A 97 -0.18 -18.64 -11.34
N ASP A 98 0.18 -17.70 -12.19
CA ASP A 98 0.43 -17.96 -13.61
C ASP A 98 1.76 -18.68 -13.85
N MET A 99 2.80 -18.38 -13.06
CA MET A 99 4.13 -18.98 -13.21
C MET A 99 4.26 -20.37 -12.57
N PHE A 100 3.56 -20.62 -11.45
CA PHE A 100 3.73 -21.85 -10.67
C PHE A 100 2.48 -22.73 -10.73
N GLY A 101 2.70 -24.04 -10.90
CA GLY A 101 1.61 -25.02 -10.85
C GLY A 101 0.94 -25.13 -9.47
N ILE A 102 -0.33 -25.54 -9.45
CA ILE A 102 -1.21 -25.63 -8.27
C ILE A 102 -0.53 -26.21 -7.02
N ARG A 103 0.30 -27.25 -7.19
CA ARG A 103 0.96 -27.94 -6.09
C ARG A 103 2.01 -27.09 -5.35
N ARG A 104 2.59 -26.07 -5.99
CA ARG A 104 3.58 -25.17 -5.38
C ARG A 104 3.03 -23.77 -5.07
N ARG A 105 1.88 -23.38 -5.64
CA ARG A 105 1.26 -22.06 -5.42
C ARG A 105 1.09 -21.73 -3.93
N GLY A 106 0.60 -22.69 -3.13
CA GLY A 106 0.40 -22.49 -1.69
C GLY A 106 1.70 -22.16 -0.93
N MET A 107 2.83 -22.76 -1.33
CA MET A 107 4.13 -22.46 -0.72
C MET A 107 4.59 -21.03 -1.04
N TYR A 108 4.45 -20.59 -2.29
CA TYR A 108 4.85 -19.23 -2.69
C TYR A 108 3.95 -18.14 -2.09
N LEU A 109 2.63 -18.36 -2.07
CA LEU A 109 1.69 -17.46 -1.40
C LEU A 109 1.94 -17.41 0.12
N GLY A 110 2.30 -18.56 0.72
CA GLY A 110 2.75 -18.64 2.10
C GLY A 110 4.03 -17.83 2.34
N LEU A 111 5.00 -17.89 1.42
CA LEU A 111 6.24 -17.11 1.48
C LEU A 111 5.95 -15.60 1.43
N THR A 112 5.05 -15.16 0.56
CA THR A 112 4.58 -13.77 0.51
C THR A 112 3.97 -13.34 1.83
N SER A 113 3.19 -14.23 2.46
CA SER A 113 2.58 -13.98 3.77
C SER A 113 3.62 -13.86 4.90
N VAL A 114 4.68 -14.68 4.86
CA VAL A 114 5.81 -14.57 5.80
C VAL A 114 6.53 -13.23 5.63
N VAL A 115 6.80 -12.80 4.40
CA VAL A 115 7.37 -11.47 4.14
C VAL A 115 6.47 -10.37 4.69
N TRP A 116 5.14 -10.51 4.57
CA TRP A 116 4.18 -9.57 5.12
C TRP A 116 4.19 -9.53 6.65
N ALA A 117 4.32 -10.68 7.31
CA ALA A 117 4.45 -10.78 8.75
C ALA A 117 5.74 -10.13 9.25
N LEU A 118 6.87 -10.40 8.60
CA LEU A 118 8.16 -9.78 8.91
C LEU A 118 8.11 -8.26 8.68
N ALA A 119 7.56 -7.81 7.55
CA ALA A 119 7.40 -6.39 7.24
C ALA A 119 6.48 -5.68 8.24
N SER A 120 5.43 -6.35 8.72
CA SER A 120 4.53 -5.82 9.76
C SER A 120 5.20 -5.69 11.12
N GLY A 121 6.20 -6.53 11.43
CA GLY A 121 7.01 -6.40 12.63
C GLY A 121 8.09 -5.31 12.52
N ILE A 122 8.81 -5.27 11.40
CA ILE A 122 9.92 -4.33 11.17
C ILE A 122 9.42 -2.90 10.91
N GLY A 123 8.26 -2.76 10.26
CA GLY A 123 7.70 -1.47 9.85
C GLY A 123 7.47 -0.51 11.03
N PRO A 124 6.78 -0.92 12.10
CA PRO A 124 6.59 -0.09 13.29
C PRO A 124 7.90 0.21 14.03
N VAL A 125 8.81 -0.76 14.13
CA VAL A 125 10.11 -0.58 14.80
C VAL A 125 10.94 0.49 14.08
N SER A 126 11.02 0.40 12.75
CA SER A 126 11.73 1.39 11.92
C SER A 126 11.05 2.77 12.01
N GLY A 127 9.72 2.81 11.95
CA GLY A 127 8.95 4.05 12.09
C GLY A 127 9.14 4.73 13.45
N GLY A 128 9.24 3.96 14.54
CA GLY A 128 9.52 4.46 15.88
C GLY A 128 10.89 5.12 16.01
N VAL A 129 11.94 4.52 15.42
CA VAL A 129 13.31 5.07 15.43
C VAL A 129 13.40 6.42 14.71
N PHE A 130 12.64 6.62 13.63
CA PHE A 130 12.60 7.90 12.91
C PHE A 130 11.69 8.96 13.55
N THR A 131 10.87 8.57 14.53
CA THR A 131 9.90 9.46 15.20
C THR A 131 10.43 10.00 16.53
N GLN A 132 11.42 9.34 17.11
CA GLN A 132 12.10 9.75 18.34
C GLN A 132 13.18 10.78 18.03
#